data_AF-A0A7Y3B8S2-F1
#
_entry.id   AF-A0A7Y3B8S2-F1
#
_cell.length_a   1.000
_cell.length_b   1.000
_cell.length_c   1.000
_cell.angle_alpha   90.00
_cell.angle_beta   90.00
_cell.angle_gamma   90.00
#
_symmetry.space_group_name_H-M   'P 1'
#
loop_
_entity.id
_entity.type
_entity.pdbx_description
1 polymer ?
#
loop_
_entity_poly.entity_id
_entity_poly.type
_entity_poly.pdbx_seq_one_letter_code
_entity_poly.pdbx_strand_id
1 'polypeptide(L)'
;MKFRNYILIFTVLLLGFYSCGSDDDEIVTIPPRDRAEQYLIDIDSIEEYLSTHFYNYEEFQLDPNSSSFEIEFDTIAGLNIDKTPLIDQVEYKMLTDVEDVEYKLYYLKVREGLGETSTFGDSTYVRYIGSLIDSEVFDSSPVPVWFELPNVVQGFREGIIEFNGATGFSSNGDGTFSYDNFGIGAIFIPSGLGYFNSPISGTNAYDPLIFRFHVLGVNEADRDGDGVINIHEDLDGDRNLFSDDTDGDLIPNYADPDDDGDNILTINEDLDEDGDPRNDDSDNDGIPNYLDEDSTVSNLD
;
A
#
# COMPACT_ATOMS: atom_id res chain seq x y z
N MET A 1 55.20 -0.37 55.00
CA MET A 1 54.06 -0.73 54.12
C MET A 1 54.17 0.16 52.89
N LYS A 2 53.96 -0.22 51.63
CA LYS A 2 53.81 -1.49 50.90
C LYS A 2 53.74 -1.00 49.43
N PHE A 3 54.62 -1.50 48.55
CA PHE A 3 54.50 -1.63 47.07
C PHE A 3 54.15 -0.39 46.20
N ARG A 4 54.60 -0.23 44.95
CA ARG A 4 55.77 -0.63 44.13
C ARG A 4 55.60 0.16 42.82
N ASN A 5 56.73 0.64 42.27
CA ASN A 5 57.08 1.16 40.94
C ASN A 5 56.11 0.83 39.76
N TYR A 6 56.03 1.58 38.64
CA TYR A 6 57.07 1.70 37.60
C TYR A 6 56.79 2.82 36.56
N ILE A 7 57.87 3.53 36.20
CA ILE A 7 58.36 3.90 34.84
C ILE A 7 57.30 4.08 33.73
N LEU A 8 57.23 5.29 33.14
CA LEU A 8 56.76 5.47 31.77
C LEU A 8 57.79 6.26 30.94
N ILE A 9 58.18 5.65 29.84
CA ILE A 9 59.17 6.10 28.86
C ILE A 9 58.51 7.06 27.87
N PHE A 10 59.22 8.14 27.52
CA PHE A 10 58.81 9.17 26.58
C PHE A 10 59.09 8.69 25.15
N THR A 11 58.06 8.33 24.40
CA THR A 11 58.18 7.92 22.99
C THR A 11 57.73 9.07 22.09
N VAL A 12 58.67 9.65 21.35
CA VAL A 12 58.42 10.59 20.25
C VAL A 12 57.87 9.79 19.06
N LEU A 13 56.66 10.13 18.60
CA LEU A 13 56.13 9.67 17.32
C LEU A 13 55.87 10.90 16.45
N LEU A 14 56.55 10.94 15.30
CA LEU A 14 56.33 11.91 14.23
C LEU A 14 54.86 11.85 13.78
N LEU A 15 54.14 12.96 13.95
CA LEU A 15 52.90 13.23 13.21
C LEU A 15 53.30 13.63 11.79
N GLY A 16 53.13 12.70 10.85
CA GLY A 16 53.08 13.04 9.43
C GLY A 16 51.82 13.84 9.16
N PHE A 17 51.99 15.04 8.59
CA PHE A 17 50.89 15.78 7.99
C PHE A 17 50.44 15.03 6.72
N TYR A 18 49.45 14.15 6.86
CA TYR A 18 48.66 13.70 5.72
C TYR A 18 47.58 14.76 5.49
N SER A 19 47.85 15.65 4.54
CA SER A 19 46.84 16.52 3.94
C SER A 19 45.88 15.63 3.16
N CYS A 20 44.79 15.19 3.79
CA CYS A 20 43.64 14.68 3.06
C CYS A 20 43.03 15.87 2.32
N GLY A 21 43.03 15.82 0.98
CA GLY A 21 42.22 16.74 0.19
C GLY A 21 40.78 16.62 0.67
N SER A 22 40.09 17.75 0.76
CA SER A 22 38.64 17.79 0.85
C SER A 22 38.09 17.27 -0.47
N ASP A 23 37.97 15.95 -0.59
CA ASP A 23 37.04 15.33 -1.52
C ASP A 23 35.64 15.55 -0.91
N ASP A 24 35.23 16.82 -0.87
CA ASP A 24 33.83 17.19 -0.74
C ASP A 24 33.24 16.90 -2.13
N ASP A 25 33.03 15.62 -2.41
CA ASP A 25 32.12 15.22 -3.49
C ASP A 25 30.76 15.77 -3.07
N GLU A 26 30.42 16.98 -3.56
CA GLU A 26 29.06 17.49 -3.54
C GLU A 26 28.18 16.38 -4.10
N ILE A 27 27.40 15.75 -3.23
CA ILE A 27 26.35 14.83 -3.66
C ILE A 27 25.37 15.71 -4.44
N VAL A 28 25.50 15.69 -5.77
CA VAL A 28 24.55 16.34 -6.66
C VAL A 28 23.24 15.59 -6.51
N THR A 29 22.38 16.09 -5.63
CA THR A 29 21.00 15.62 -5.53
C THR A 29 20.26 16.15 -6.75
N ILE A 30 19.96 15.27 -7.70
CA ILE A 30 19.09 15.63 -8.81
C ILE A 30 17.70 15.81 -8.20
N PRO A 31 17.08 17.01 -8.30
CA PRO A 31 15.75 17.20 -7.77
C PRO A 31 14.76 16.24 -8.44
N PRO A 32 13.70 15.80 -7.74
CA PRO A 32 12.64 15.00 -8.35
C PRO A 32 12.10 15.67 -9.61
N ARG A 33 11.67 14.85 -10.57
CA ARG A 33 10.95 15.36 -11.75
C ARG A 33 9.61 15.94 -11.31
N ASP A 34 9.09 16.87 -12.10
CA ASP A 34 7.73 17.34 -11.93
C ASP A 34 6.75 16.17 -12.12
N ARG A 35 5.80 16.01 -11.19
CA ARG A 35 4.86 14.89 -11.15
C ARG A 35 3.90 14.89 -12.34
N ALA A 36 3.43 16.06 -12.77
CA ALA A 36 2.53 16.18 -13.90
C ALA A 36 3.26 15.94 -15.24
N GLU A 37 4.49 16.46 -15.39
CA GLU A 37 5.31 16.16 -16.57
C GLU A 37 5.69 14.68 -16.66
N GLN A 38 6.06 14.06 -15.54
CA GLN A 38 6.38 12.63 -15.51
C GLN A 38 5.14 11.78 -15.80
N TYR A 39 3.97 12.16 -15.28
CA TYR A 39 2.73 11.44 -15.55
C TYR A 39 2.43 11.34 -17.06
N LEU A 40 2.68 12.39 -17.83
CA LEU A 40 2.49 12.36 -19.29
C LEU A 40 3.36 11.30 -19.99
N ILE A 41 4.54 11.00 -19.45
CA ILE A 41 5.45 9.96 -19.96
C ILE A 41 4.93 8.58 -19.54
N ASP A 42 4.52 8.45 -18.27
CA ASP A 42 4.02 7.20 -17.71
C ASP A 42 2.76 6.73 -18.43
N ILE A 43 1.80 7.64 -18.64
CA ILE A 43 0.51 7.29 -19.24
C ILE A 43 0.65 6.92 -20.71
N ASP A 44 1.54 7.59 -21.47
CA ASP A 44 1.85 7.23 -22.86
C ASP A 44 2.43 5.82 -22.93
N SER A 45 3.36 5.51 -22.02
CA SER A 45 3.98 4.17 -21.92
C SER A 45 2.96 3.09 -21.55
N ILE A 46 2.10 3.35 -20.55
CA ILE A 46 1.04 2.44 -20.12
C ILE A 46 0.03 2.20 -21.25
N GLU A 47 -0.46 3.25 -21.90
CA GLU A 47 -1.44 3.13 -23.00
C GLU A 47 -0.83 2.43 -24.23
N GLU A 48 0.47 2.62 -24.51
CA GLU A 48 1.19 1.84 -25.54
C GLU A 48 1.25 0.35 -25.16
N TYR A 49 1.61 0.02 -23.92
CA TYR A 49 1.62 -1.36 -23.44
C TYR A 49 0.23 -2.01 -23.59
N LEU A 50 -0.82 -1.33 -23.10
CA LEU A 50 -2.19 -1.81 -23.17
C LEU A 50 -2.69 -1.98 -24.61
N SER A 51 -2.23 -1.16 -25.55
CA SER A 51 -2.62 -1.23 -26.96
C SER A 51 -1.89 -2.33 -27.73
N THR A 52 -0.75 -2.79 -27.23
CA THR A 52 0.13 -3.75 -27.92
C THR A 52 0.16 -5.14 -27.28
N HIS A 53 -0.47 -5.30 -26.12
CA HIS A 53 -0.55 -6.56 -25.39
C HIS A 53 -2.00 -7.04 -25.23
N PHE A 54 -2.14 -8.35 -25.02
CA PHE A 54 -3.39 -9.02 -24.63
C PHE A 54 -3.10 -9.96 -23.45
N TYR A 55 -4.14 -10.44 -22.78
CA TYR A 55 -4.01 -11.51 -21.78
C TYR A 55 -4.57 -12.84 -22.27
N ASN A 56 -4.30 -13.94 -21.58
CA ASN A 56 -4.84 -15.28 -21.83
C ASN A 56 -6.38 -15.43 -21.61
N TYR A 57 -7.19 -14.49 -22.10
CA TYR A 57 -8.65 -14.45 -21.92
C TYR A 57 -9.39 -15.67 -22.45
N GLU A 58 -8.90 -16.31 -23.52
CA GLU A 58 -9.51 -17.53 -24.07
C GLU A 58 -9.36 -18.71 -23.10
N GLU A 59 -8.25 -18.80 -22.37
CA GLU A 59 -8.07 -19.81 -21.33
C GLU A 59 -9.07 -19.60 -20.20
N PHE A 60 -9.23 -18.36 -19.74
CA PHE A 60 -10.23 -18.01 -18.73
C PHE A 60 -11.65 -18.34 -19.19
N GLN A 61 -12.00 -18.05 -20.45
CA GLN A 61 -13.33 -18.32 -20.99
C GLN A 61 -13.66 -19.82 -21.07
N LEU A 62 -12.65 -20.69 -21.19
CA LEU A 62 -12.83 -22.14 -21.19
C LEU A 62 -13.15 -22.68 -19.80
N ASP A 63 -12.55 -22.12 -18.75
CA ASP A 63 -12.83 -22.48 -17.36
C ASP A 63 -12.80 -21.26 -16.40
N PRO A 64 -13.87 -20.45 -16.37
CA PRO A 64 -13.93 -19.23 -15.55
C PRO A 64 -13.88 -19.50 -14.04
N ASN A 65 -14.15 -20.74 -13.63
CA ASN A 65 -14.14 -21.17 -12.25
C ASN A 65 -12.80 -21.82 -11.85
N SER A 66 -11.83 -21.88 -12.76
CA SER A 66 -10.51 -22.39 -12.46
C SER A 66 -9.90 -21.64 -11.28
N SER A 67 -9.44 -22.39 -10.28
CA SER A 67 -8.70 -21.87 -9.14
C SER A 67 -7.20 -21.76 -9.40
N SER A 68 -6.73 -22.20 -10.59
CA SER A 68 -5.33 -22.16 -11.00
C SER A 68 -5.08 -21.24 -12.19
N PHE A 69 -6.08 -20.50 -12.64
CA PHE A 69 -5.90 -19.51 -13.69
C PHE A 69 -4.97 -18.41 -13.19
N GLU A 70 -3.96 -18.07 -13.97
CA GLU A 70 -3.04 -16.96 -13.72
C GLU A 70 -3.07 -16.07 -14.96
N ILE A 71 -3.10 -14.74 -14.75
CA ILE A 71 -3.03 -13.80 -15.87
C ILE A 71 -1.65 -13.89 -16.52
N GLU A 72 -1.58 -14.14 -17.81
CA GLU A 72 -0.36 -14.03 -18.60
C GLU A 72 -0.56 -12.99 -19.71
N PHE A 73 0.40 -12.08 -19.85
CA PHE A 73 0.40 -11.09 -20.93
C PHE A 73 1.33 -11.53 -22.05
N ASP A 74 0.91 -11.27 -23.29
CA ASP A 74 1.72 -11.48 -24.48
C ASP A 74 1.44 -10.37 -25.50
N THR A 75 2.35 -10.21 -26.46
CA THR A 75 2.32 -9.20 -27.50
C THR A 75 1.38 -9.57 -28.64
N ILE A 76 0.69 -8.57 -29.20
CA ILE A 76 -0.14 -8.67 -30.40
C ILE A 76 0.78 -8.68 -31.62
N ALA A 77 1.36 -9.85 -31.88
CA ALA A 77 2.27 -10.06 -32.99
C ALA A 77 2.19 -11.50 -33.51
N GLY A 78 2.60 -11.71 -34.77
CA GLY A 78 2.69 -13.05 -35.35
C GLY A 78 1.36 -13.79 -35.34
N LEU A 79 1.27 -14.87 -34.55
CA LEU A 79 0.05 -15.68 -34.41
C LEU A 79 -1.03 -15.00 -33.56
N ASN A 80 -0.68 -13.96 -32.80
CA ASN A 80 -1.57 -13.23 -31.91
C ASN A 80 -2.13 -11.95 -32.54
N ILE A 81 -1.97 -11.73 -33.85
CA ILE A 81 -2.33 -10.46 -34.50
C ILE A 81 -3.83 -10.11 -34.43
N ASP A 82 -4.68 -11.12 -34.26
CA ASP A 82 -6.14 -10.97 -34.17
C ASP A 82 -6.64 -10.94 -32.71
N LYS A 83 -5.75 -10.87 -31.73
CA LYS A 83 -6.11 -10.82 -30.30
C LYS A 83 -6.66 -9.45 -29.93
N THR A 84 -7.62 -9.43 -29.00
CA THR A 84 -8.17 -8.19 -28.45
C THR A 84 -7.13 -7.53 -27.55
N PRO A 85 -6.80 -6.23 -27.75
CA PRO A 85 -5.84 -5.54 -26.91
C PRO A 85 -6.36 -5.30 -25.50
N LEU A 86 -5.46 -5.16 -24.53
CA LEU A 86 -5.82 -4.86 -23.14
C LEU A 86 -6.53 -3.52 -23.02
N ILE A 87 -6.18 -2.52 -23.84
CA ILE A 87 -6.80 -1.18 -23.78
C ILE A 87 -8.32 -1.21 -23.98
N ASP A 88 -8.84 -2.22 -24.70
CA ASP A 88 -10.27 -2.43 -24.93
C ASP A 88 -10.95 -3.26 -23.83
N GLN A 89 -10.19 -3.74 -22.85
CA GLN A 89 -10.61 -4.69 -21.81
C GLN A 89 -10.38 -4.19 -20.39
N VAL A 90 -9.58 -3.13 -20.20
CA VAL A 90 -9.36 -2.48 -18.91
C VAL A 90 -10.45 -1.47 -18.59
N GLU A 91 -10.69 -1.30 -17.30
CA GLU A 91 -11.41 -0.17 -16.71
C GLU A 91 -10.39 0.83 -16.15
N TYR A 92 -10.85 2.01 -15.73
CA TYR A 92 -10.01 3.00 -15.08
C TYR A 92 -10.76 3.81 -14.02
N LYS A 93 -9.99 4.36 -13.08
CA LYS A 93 -10.43 5.41 -12.14
C LYS A 93 -9.43 6.56 -12.11
N MET A 94 -9.91 7.75 -11.78
CA MET A 94 -9.07 8.93 -11.55
C MET A 94 -8.69 8.98 -10.07
N LEU A 95 -7.43 9.26 -9.78
CA LEU A 95 -6.89 9.44 -8.44
C LEU A 95 -6.08 10.72 -8.38
N THR A 96 -6.11 11.39 -7.24
CA THR A 96 -5.27 12.55 -6.97
C THR A 96 -4.20 12.15 -5.98
N ASP A 97 -2.98 12.61 -6.19
CA ASP A 97 -1.88 12.40 -5.23
C ASP A 97 -1.76 13.57 -4.24
N VAL A 98 -0.77 13.47 -3.36
CA VAL A 98 -0.48 14.46 -2.30
C VAL A 98 -0.02 15.84 -2.83
N GLU A 99 0.23 15.98 -4.14
CA GLU A 99 0.62 17.24 -4.78
C GLU A 99 -0.46 17.73 -5.76
N ASP A 100 -1.71 17.28 -5.60
CA ASP A 100 -2.87 17.64 -6.41
C ASP A 100 -2.74 17.26 -7.91
N VAL A 101 -1.91 16.27 -8.24
CA VAL A 101 -1.80 15.76 -9.61
C VAL A 101 -2.80 14.63 -9.84
N GLU A 102 -3.62 14.76 -10.88
CA GLU A 102 -4.59 13.74 -11.28
C GLU A 102 -3.97 12.66 -12.18
N TYR A 103 -4.13 11.41 -11.77
CA TYR A 103 -3.66 10.21 -12.45
C TYR A 103 -4.81 9.33 -12.89
N LYS A 104 -4.65 8.69 -14.06
CA LYS A 104 -5.51 7.59 -14.49
C LYS A 104 -4.88 6.26 -14.05
N LEU A 105 -5.58 5.55 -13.19
CA LEU A 105 -5.22 4.19 -12.78
C LEU A 105 -6.02 3.19 -13.61
N TYR A 106 -5.34 2.42 -14.45
CA TYR A 106 -5.97 1.35 -15.23
C TYR A 106 -5.96 0.04 -14.45
N TYR A 107 -7.05 -0.73 -14.55
CA TYR A 107 -7.12 -2.09 -14.01
C TYR A 107 -7.88 -3.03 -14.94
N LEU A 108 -7.41 -4.26 -15.05
CA LEU A 108 -8.07 -5.37 -15.75
C LEU A 108 -8.85 -6.19 -14.73
N LYS A 109 -10.18 -6.16 -14.83
CA LYS A 109 -11.08 -6.96 -13.97
C LYS A 109 -11.46 -8.27 -14.67
N VAL A 110 -10.65 -9.32 -14.48
CA VAL A 110 -10.94 -10.65 -15.06
C VAL A 110 -12.06 -11.34 -14.29
N ARG A 111 -12.01 -11.27 -12.96
CA ARG A 111 -13.07 -11.72 -12.05
C ARG A 111 -13.12 -10.80 -10.85
N GLU A 112 -14.27 -10.20 -10.57
CA GLU A 112 -14.45 -9.31 -9.41
C GLU A 112 -14.21 -10.05 -8.09
N GLY A 113 -14.67 -11.30 -7.98
CA GLY A 113 -14.72 -12.05 -6.72
C GLY A 113 -16.11 -12.01 -6.11
N LEU A 114 -16.47 -13.06 -5.35
CA LEU A 114 -17.82 -13.21 -4.77
C LEU A 114 -17.83 -13.19 -3.23
N GLY A 115 -16.67 -13.01 -2.59
CA GLY A 115 -16.54 -12.90 -1.14
C GLY A 115 -16.73 -11.48 -0.63
N GLU A 116 -16.07 -11.16 0.47
CA GLU A 116 -16.12 -9.85 1.13
C GLU A 116 -15.44 -8.76 0.29
N THR A 117 -15.97 -7.55 0.39
CA THR A 117 -15.40 -6.34 -0.21
C THR A 117 -14.45 -5.67 0.78
N SER A 118 -13.36 -5.09 0.29
CA SER A 118 -12.41 -4.34 1.11
C SER A 118 -12.56 -2.82 0.95
N THR A 119 -12.26 -2.08 2.00
CA THR A 119 -12.06 -0.63 2.02
C THR A 119 -10.57 -0.30 1.93
N PHE A 120 -10.20 0.97 1.77
CA PHE A 120 -8.79 1.37 1.75
C PHE A 120 -8.10 1.27 3.12
N GLY A 121 -8.88 1.16 4.21
CA GLY A 121 -8.40 0.98 5.58
C GLY A 121 -8.13 -0.48 5.95
N ASP A 122 -8.62 -1.44 5.16
CA ASP A 122 -8.60 -2.87 5.50
C ASP A 122 -7.26 -3.56 5.24
N SER A 123 -7.17 -4.82 5.63
CA SER A 123 -6.12 -5.74 5.18
C SER A 123 -6.65 -6.73 4.13
N THR A 124 -5.82 -7.07 3.15
CA THR A 124 -6.16 -8.05 2.10
C THR A 124 -5.13 -9.16 2.00
N TYR A 125 -5.60 -10.39 1.80
CA TYR A 125 -4.76 -11.57 1.62
C TYR A 125 -4.59 -11.86 0.13
N VAL A 126 -3.40 -11.59 -0.40
CA VAL A 126 -3.16 -11.47 -1.84
C VAL A 126 -2.03 -12.39 -2.30
N ARG A 127 -2.22 -13.07 -3.43
CA ARG A 127 -1.13 -13.62 -4.24
C ARG A 127 -0.85 -12.62 -5.36
N TYR A 128 0.40 -12.27 -5.60
CA TYR A 128 0.73 -11.27 -6.62
C TYR A 128 2.07 -11.52 -7.31
N ILE A 129 2.20 -10.89 -8.48
CA ILE A 129 3.47 -10.69 -9.20
C ILE A 129 3.51 -9.21 -9.62
N GLY A 130 4.55 -8.50 -9.19
CA GLY A 130 4.88 -7.14 -9.62
C GLY A 130 5.95 -7.16 -10.71
N SER A 131 5.68 -6.50 -11.83
CA SER A 131 6.61 -6.35 -12.95
C SER A 131 6.64 -4.92 -13.49
N LEU A 132 7.70 -4.59 -14.20
CA LEU A 132 7.84 -3.36 -14.96
C LEU A 132 7.18 -3.50 -16.34
N ILE A 133 7.09 -2.40 -17.08
CA ILE A 133 6.44 -2.36 -18.40
C ILE A 133 7.17 -3.19 -19.47
N ASP A 134 8.47 -3.44 -19.28
CA ASP A 134 9.28 -4.32 -20.11
C ASP A 134 9.18 -5.80 -19.70
N SER A 135 8.26 -6.12 -18.78
CA SER A 135 8.01 -7.44 -18.20
C SER A 135 9.08 -7.97 -17.25
N GLU A 136 10.07 -7.16 -16.84
CA GLU A 136 10.97 -7.56 -15.76
C GLU A 136 10.21 -7.64 -14.43
N VAL A 137 10.25 -8.81 -13.78
CA VAL A 137 9.64 -9.03 -12.46
C VAL A 137 10.55 -8.46 -11.38
N PHE A 138 10.04 -7.52 -10.59
CA PHE A 138 10.79 -6.91 -9.49
C PHE A 138 10.38 -7.49 -8.12
N ASP A 139 9.15 -7.97 -7.97
CA ASP A 139 8.64 -8.56 -6.74
C ASP A 139 7.57 -9.62 -7.00
N SER A 140 7.52 -10.65 -6.16
CA SER A 140 6.46 -11.67 -6.19
C SER A 140 6.52 -12.51 -4.91
N SER A 141 5.37 -13.07 -4.52
CA SER A 141 5.33 -14.05 -3.44
C SER A 141 4.74 -15.39 -3.90
N PRO A 142 5.46 -16.52 -3.73
CA PRO A 142 4.94 -17.84 -4.12
C PRO A 142 3.80 -18.32 -3.21
N VAL A 143 3.70 -17.77 -2.00
CA VAL A 143 2.60 -17.95 -1.06
C VAL A 143 1.85 -16.63 -0.90
N PRO A 144 0.52 -16.63 -0.73
CA PRO A 144 -0.19 -15.37 -0.54
C PRO A 144 0.22 -14.70 0.78
N VAL A 145 0.13 -13.38 0.83
CA VAL A 145 0.56 -12.54 1.96
C VAL A 145 -0.54 -11.56 2.35
N TRP A 146 -0.58 -11.16 3.61
CA TRP A 146 -1.44 -10.06 4.06
C TRP A 146 -0.76 -8.72 3.77
N PHE A 147 -1.51 -7.82 3.14
CA PHE A 147 -1.17 -6.41 3.02
C PHE A 147 -2.15 -5.58 3.84
N GLU A 148 -1.62 -4.77 4.75
CA GLU A 148 -2.34 -3.63 5.32
C GLU A 148 -2.42 -2.57 4.22
N LEU A 149 -3.62 -2.33 3.69
CA LEU A 149 -3.79 -1.49 2.50
C LEU A 149 -3.33 -0.04 2.70
N PRO A 150 -3.45 0.61 3.87
CA PRO A 150 -2.87 1.93 4.08
C PRO A 150 -1.36 1.95 3.78
N ASN A 151 -0.63 0.89 4.11
CA ASN A 151 0.83 0.82 4.09
C ASN A 151 1.45 0.46 2.73
N VAL A 152 0.66 0.30 1.66
CA VAL A 152 1.15 0.03 0.31
C VAL A 152 1.03 1.28 -0.58
N VAL A 153 1.70 1.28 -1.74
CA VAL A 153 1.60 2.39 -2.70
C VAL A 153 0.14 2.63 -3.11
N GLN A 154 -0.25 3.91 -3.22
CA GLN A 154 -1.64 4.35 -3.46
C GLN A 154 -2.28 3.63 -4.65
N GLY A 155 -1.56 3.46 -5.76
CA GLY A 155 -2.09 2.76 -6.94
C GLY A 155 -2.40 1.28 -6.72
N PHE A 156 -1.65 0.60 -5.85
CA PHE A 156 -1.94 -0.80 -5.50
C PHE A 156 -3.16 -0.86 -4.57
N ARG A 157 -3.20 -0.02 -3.53
CA ARG A 157 -4.34 0.11 -2.61
C ARG A 157 -5.64 0.35 -3.37
N GLU A 158 -5.66 1.41 -4.18
CA GLU A 158 -6.86 1.86 -4.89
C GLU A 158 -7.29 0.93 -6.03
N GLY A 159 -6.38 0.11 -6.55
CA GLY A 159 -6.69 -0.91 -7.54
C GLY A 159 -7.17 -2.23 -6.92
N ILE A 160 -6.65 -2.62 -5.75
CA ILE A 160 -7.04 -3.87 -5.07
C ILE A 160 -8.49 -3.79 -4.55
N ILE A 161 -8.91 -2.64 -4.03
CA ILE A 161 -10.27 -2.47 -3.49
C ILE A 161 -11.38 -2.52 -4.56
N GLU A 162 -11.03 -2.59 -5.84
CA GLU A 162 -11.97 -2.84 -6.94
C GLU A 162 -12.35 -4.34 -7.06
N PHE A 163 -11.81 -5.19 -6.19
CA PHE A 163 -11.98 -6.64 -6.17
C PHE A 163 -12.41 -7.13 -4.78
N ASN A 164 -13.12 -8.25 -4.78
CA ASN A 164 -13.61 -8.94 -3.59
C ASN A 164 -12.79 -10.21 -3.30
N GLY A 165 -12.82 -10.64 -2.04
CA GLY A 165 -12.17 -11.86 -1.57
C GLY A 165 -12.80 -13.16 -2.10
N ALA A 166 -12.28 -14.29 -1.64
CA ALA A 166 -12.87 -15.61 -1.88
C ALA A 166 -14.16 -15.80 -1.07
N THR A 167 -15.08 -16.60 -1.57
CA THR A 167 -16.28 -17.02 -0.80
C THR A 167 -15.96 -18.05 0.28
N GLY A 168 -14.76 -18.65 0.22
CA GLY A 168 -14.34 -19.69 1.15
C GLY A 168 -13.03 -20.33 0.71
N PHE A 169 -12.52 -21.19 1.59
CA PHE A 169 -11.31 -21.96 1.34
C PHE A 169 -11.42 -23.38 1.92
N SER A 170 -10.63 -24.29 1.38
CA SER A 170 -10.51 -25.67 1.86
C SER A 170 -9.04 -26.07 2.02
N SER A 171 -8.75 -26.86 3.05
CA SER A 171 -7.39 -27.39 3.26
C SER A 171 -7.12 -28.58 2.36
N ASN A 172 -5.95 -28.59 1.71
CA ASN A 172 -5.52 -29.69 0.85
C ASN A 172 -4.85 -30.85 1.62
N GLY A 173 -4.66 -30.71 2.93
CA GLY A 173 -4.05 -31.73 3.79
C GLY A 173 -2.51 -31.79 3.74
N ASP A 174 -1.86 -30.94 2.95
CA ASP A 174 -0.40 -30.80 2.82
C ASP A 174 0.12 -29.45 3.36
N GLY A 175 -0.73 -28.69 4.04
CA GLY A 175 -0.45 -27.33 4.53
C GLY A 175 -0.79 -26.23 3.52
N THR A 176 -1.25 -26.57 2.32
CA THR A 176 -1.79 -25.60 1.35
C THR A 176 -3.31 -25.50 1.43
N PHE A 177 -3.84 -24.42 0.85
CA PHE A 177 -5.27 -24.13 0.80
C PHE A 177 -5.71 -23.86 -0.63
N SER A 178 -6.93 -24.28 -0.94
CA SER A 178 -7.64 -23.94 -2.17
C SER A 178 -8.71 -22.90 -1.86
N TYR A 179 -8.91 -21.93 -2.75
CA TYR A 179 -9.84 -20.81 -2.56
C TYR A 179 -10.90 -20.83 -3.67
N ASP A 180 -12.13 -20.48 -3.32
CA ASP A 180 -13.26 -20.47 -4.25
C ASP A 180 -13.68 -19.04 -4.58
N ASN A 181 -13.92 -18.75 -5.87
CA ASN A 181 -14.50 -17.49 -6.36
C ASN A 181 -13.78 -16.20 -5.93
N PHE A 182 -12.46 -16.24 -5.76
CA PHE A 182 -11.63 -15.07 -5.41
C PHE A 182 -11.52 -14.06 -6.55
N GLY A 183 -11.24 -12.78 -6.25
CA GLY A 183 -10.97 -11.76 -7.26
C GLY A 183 -9.69 -12.05 -8.05
N ILE A 184 -9.70 -11.81 -9.36
CA ILE A 184 -8.57 -11.98 -10.29
C ILE A 184 -8.44 -10.70 -11.12
N GLY A 185 -7.28 -10.08 -11.06
CA GLY A 185 -7.06 -8.83 -11.80
C GLY A 185 -5.61 -8.46 -12.02
N ALA A 186 -5.46 -7.36 -12.76
CA ALA A 186 -4.19 -6.67 -12.88
C ALA A 186 -4.38 -5.16 -12.76
N ILE A 187 -3.38 -4.44 -12.27
CA ILE A 187 -3.38 -2.97 -12.13
C ILE A 187 -2.13 -2.43 -12.83
N PHE A 188 -2.28 -1.30 -13.52
CA PHE A 188 -1.22 -0.58 -14.24
C PHE A 188 -1.08 0.80 -13.60
N ILE A 189 0.02 1.00 -12.88
CA ILE A 189 0.23 2.10 -11.94
C ILE A 189 1.24 3.09 -12.54
N PRO A 190 0.85 4.34 -12.85
CA PRO A 190 1.80 5.42 -13.11
C PRO A 190 2.75 5.60 -11.93
N SER A 191 4.00 5.98 -12.19
CA SER A 191 5.04 6.02 -11.15
C SER A 191 4.70 6.96 -10.00
N GLY A 192 3.94 8.04 -10.25
CA GLY A 192 3.47 8.98 -9.23
C GLY A 192 2.50 8.39 -8.19
N LEU A 193 1.75 7.34 -8.57
CA LEU A 193 0.93 6.52 -7.67
C LEU A 193 1.67 5.28 -7.14
N GLY A 194 2.92 5.10 -7.55
CA GLY A 194 3.83 4.03 -7.16
C GLY A 194 5.00 4.56 -6.34
N TYR A 195 6.23 4.17 -6.71
CA TYR A 195 7.45 4.55 -5.98
C TYR A 195 8.07 5.89 -6.44
N PHE A 196 7.57 6.49 -7.52
CA PHE A 196 8.04 7.75 -8.10
C PHE A 196 9.58 7.88 -8.10
N ASN A 197 10.17 8.81 -7.35
CA ASN A 197 11.62 9.03 -7.28
C ASN A 197 12.35 8.23 -6.16
N SER A 198 11.63 7.34 -5.46
CA SER A 198 12.11 6.55 -4.32
C SER A 198 12.04 5.05 -4.63
N PRO A 199 12.84 4.57 -5.61
CA PRO A 199 12.74 3.18 -6.07
C PRO A 199 13.09 2.18 -4.97
N ILE A 200 12.41 1.04 -5.02
CA ILE A 200 12.76 -0.15 -4.24
C ILE A 200 13.68 -1.08 -5.06
N SER A 201 14.20 -2.13 -4.41
CA SER A 201 14.99 -3.15 -5.07
C SER A 201 14.26 -3.72 -6.30
N GLY A 202 14.92 -3.73 -7.45
CA GLY A 202 14.36 -4.23 -8.71
C GLY A 202 13.57 -3.20 -9.53
N THR A 203 13.45 -1.96 -9.05
CA THR A 203 12.83 -0.84 -9.78
C THR A 203 13.82 0.29 -10.00
N ASN A 204 13.56 1.15 -10.98
CA ASN A 204 14.22 2.43 -11.17
C ASN A 204 13.27 3.58 -10.80
N ALA A 205 13.85 4.76 -10.59
CA ALA A 205 13.05 5.96 -10.40
C ALA A 205 12.18 6.21 -11.64
N TYR A 206 10.92 6.52 -11.36
CA TYR A 206 9.87 6.83 -12.33
C TYR A 206 9.41 5.65 -13.19
N ASP A 207 9.65 4.42 -12.74
CA ASP A 207 9.11 3.25 -13.43
C ASP A 207 7.59 3.10 -13.16
N PRO A 208 6.76 2.96 -14.21
CA PRO A 208 5.40 2.46 -14.07
C PRO A 208 5.41 0.99 -13.60
N LEU A 209 4.43 0.62 -12.80
CA LEU A 209 4.32 -0.72 -12.21
C LEU A 209 3.13 -1.48 -12.77
N ILE A 210 3.27 -2.79 -12.94
CA ILE A 210 2.19 -3.70 -13.29
C ILE A 210 2.10 -4.75 -12.20
N PHE A 211 0.92 -4.88 -11.57
CA PHE A 211 0.65 -5.96 -10.64
C PHE A 211 -0.40 -6.89 -11.20
N ARG A 212 -0.14 -8.19 -11.21
CA ARG A 212 -1.15 -9.25 -11.44
C ARG A 212 -1.40 -9.96 -10.13
N PHE A 213 -2.65 -10.25 -9.80
CA PHE A 213 -2.98 -10.73 -8.46
C PHE A 213 -4.27 -11.54 -8.36
N HIS A 214 -4.37 -12.24 -7.24
CA HIS A 214 -5.59 -12.83 -6.70
C HIS A 214 -5.89 -12.25 -5.32
N VAL A 215 -7.12 -11.76 -5.10
CA VAL A 215 -7.61 -11.32 -3.78
C VAL A 215 -8.32 -12.48 -3.12
N LEU A 216 -7.64 -13.15 -2.19
CA LEU A 216 -8.09 -14.41 -1.59
C LEU A 216 -8.89 -14.20 -0.31
N GLY A 217 -8.64 -13.10 0.41
CA GLY A 217 -9.33 -12.78 1.66
C GLY A 217 -9.28 -11.29 1.95
N VAL A 218 -10.23 -10.84 2.76
CA VAL A 218 -10.34 -9.48 3.27
C VAL A 218 -10.44 -9.57 4.79
N ASN A 219 -9.93 -8.58 5.49
CA ASN A 219 -10.07 -8.42 6.92
C ASN A 219 -10.29 -6.93 7.22
N GLU A 220 -11.48 -6.60 7.70
CA GLU A 220 -11.77 -5.28 8.28
C GLU A 220 -10.77 -5.02 9.41
N ALA A 221 -10.10 -3.87 9.35
CA ALA A 221 -8.98 -3.57 10.21
C ALA A 221 -9.32 -2.46 11.20
N ASP A 222 -8.90 -2.69 12.43
CA ASP A 222 -8.83 -1.80 13.58
C ASP A 222 -7.43 -2.09 14.14
N ARG A 223 -6.48 -1.18 13.89
CA ARG A 223 -5.05 -1.50 13.98
C ARG A 223 -4.49 -1.29 15.39
N ASP A 224 -4.91 -0.25 16.08
CA ASP A 224 -4.62 -0.01 17.51
C ASP A 224 -5.55 -0.83 18.42
N GLY A 225 -6.72 -1.26 17.92
CA GLY A 225 -7.66 -2.09 18.67
C GLY A 225 -8.49 -1.26 19.63
N ASP A 226 -8.75 0.00 19.32
CA ASP A 226 -9.40 0.96 20.18
C ASP A 226 -10.93 1.01 20.00
N GLY A 227 -11.46 0.24 19.04
CA GLY A 227 -12.89 0.14 18.76
C GLY A 227 -13.35 0.98 17.56
N VAL A 228 -12.50 1.83 16.99
CA VAL A 228 -12.78 2.53 15.73
C VAL A 228 -12.05 1.87 14.57
N ILE A 229 -12.81 1.29 13.63
CA ILE A 229 -12.19 0.67 12.45
C ILE A 229 -11.49 1.72 11.59
N ASN A 230 -10.36 1.36 10.99
CA ASN A 230 -9.47 2.26 10.24
C ASN A 230 -10.18 3.16 9.21
N ILE A 231 -11.24 2.67 8.56
CA ILE A 231 -12.00 3.43 7.54
C ILE A 231 -12.81 4.60 8.15
N HIS A 232 -13.03 4.59 9.45
CA HIS A 232 -13.73 5.64 10.19
C HIS A 232 -12.79 6.70 10.76
N GLU A 233 -11.47 6.45 10.69
CA GLU A 233 -10.41 7.40 11.03
C GLU A 233 -9.97 8.30 9.87
N ASP A 234 -10.64 8.20 8.70
CA ASP A 234 -10.52 9.17 7.59
C ASP A 234 -11.50 10.33 7.86
N LEU A 235 -11.11 11.26 8.72
CA LEU A 235 -11.99 12.33 9.22
C LEU A 235 -12.29 13.39 8.15
N ASP A 236 -11.33 13.67 7.28
CA ASP A 236 -11.49 14.65 6.20
C ASP A 236 -11.98 14.06 4.86
N GLY A 237 -11.97 12.73 4.74
CA GLY A 237 -12.48 12.00 3.58
C GLY A 237 -11.55 12.00 2.37
N ASP A 238 -10.25 12.31 2.56
CA ASP A 238 -9.24 12.32 1.51
C ASP A 238 -8.69 10.92 1.18
N ARG A 239 -9.08 9.90 1.96
CA ARG A 239 -8.67 8.48 1.81
C ARG A 239 -7.19 8.24 2.09
N ASN A 240 -6.59 9.07 2.93
CA ASN A 240 -5.22 8.97 3.40
C ASN A 240 -5.17 9.00 4.93
N LEU A 241 -5.30 7.81 5.55
CA LEU A 241 -5.23 7.65 7.00
C LEU A 241 -3.94 8.13 7.68
N PHE A 242 -2.92 8.54 6.92
CA PHE A 242 -1.71 9.13 7.49
C PHE A 242 -1.81 10.64 7.72
N SER A 243 -2.86 11.32 7.22
CA SER A 243 -3.06 12.76 7.42
C SER A 243 -3.89 13.12 8.63
N ASP A 244 -4.75 12.21 9.11
CA ASP A 244 -5.60 12.40 10.28
C ASP A 244 -4.79 12.08 11.55
N ASP A 245 -4.51 13.12 12.34
CA ASP A 245 -3.70 13.14 13.56
C ASP A 245 -4.29 14.24 14.45
N THR A 246 -5.23 13.87 15.32
CA THR A 246 -6.09 14.81 16.06
C THR A 246 -5.29 15.59 17.12
N ASP A 247 -4.42 14.93 17.88
CA ASP A 247 -3.61 15.54 18.94
C ASP A 247 -2.27 16.13 18.45
N GLY A 248 -1.86 15.78 17.23
CA GLY A 248 -0.65 16.28 16.57
C GLY A 248 0.65 15.65 17.07
N ASP A 249 0.61 14.44 17.64
CA ASP A 249 1.78 13.73 18.16
C ASP A 249 2.61 12.98 17.09
N LEU A 250 2.13 12.97 15.84
CA LEU A 250 2.68 12.29 14.66
C LEU A 250 2.34 10.80 14.55
N ILE A 251 1.44 10.28 15.37
CA ILE A 251 0.79 8.98 15.21
C ILE A 251 -0.60 9.26 14.62
N PRO A 252 -0.88 8.78 13.39
CA PRO A 252 -2.19 8.99 12.82
C PRO A 252 -3.24 8.19 13.58
N ASN A 253 -4.47 8.72 13.69
CA ASN A 253 -5.52 8.17 14.55
C ASN A 253 -5.76 6.67 14.37
N TYR A 254 -5.80 6.16 13.13
CA TYR A 254 -5.94 4.71 12.86
C TYR A 254 -4.82 3.81 13.44
N ALA A 255 -3.81 4.39 14.06
CA ALA A 255 -2.73 3.69 14.74
C ALA A 255 -2.45 4.25 16.15
N ASP A 256 -3.32 5.12 16.67
CA ASP A 256 -3.23 5.74 17.99
C ASP A 256 -4.43 5.30 18.85
N PRO A 257 -4.23 4.62 19.99
CA PRO A 257 -5.34 4.27 20.87
C PRO A 257 -5.87 5.43 21.75
N ASP A 258 -5.31 6.64 21.66
CA ASP A 258 -5.64 7.84 22.46
C ASP A 258 -5.68 9.07 21.53
N ASP A 259 -6.62 9.07 20.57
CA ASP A 259 -6.64 9.94 19.39
C ASP A 259 -6.52 11.45 19.69
N ASP A 260 -7.14 11.92 20.77
CA ASP A 260 -7.15 13.34 21.16
C ASP A 260 -6.10 13.72 22.22
N GLY A 261 -5.33 12.74 22.70
CA GLY A 261 -4.25 12.91 23.66
C GLY A 261 -4.69 13.32 25.08
N ASP A 262 -5.96 13.11 25.44
CA ASP A 262 -6.48 13.48 26.75
C ASP A 262 -6.06 12.52 27.90
N ASN A 263 -5.42 11.39 27.56
CA ASN A 263 -4.99 10.26 28.39
C ASN A 263 -6.10 9.26 28.78
N ILE A 264 -7.21 9.24 28.06
CA ILE A 264 -8.29 8.27 28.12
C ILE A 264 -8.35 7.58 26.77
N LEU A 265 -7.95 6.31 26.73
CA LEU A 265 -7.98 5.56 25.47
C LEU A 265 -9.39 5.61 24.84
N THR A 266 -9.46 5.79 23.52
CA THR A 266 -10.69 5.83 22.70
C THR A 266 -11.69 4.73 23.08
N ILE A 267 -11.20 3.51 23.33
CA ILE A 267 -12.04 2.36 23.73
C ILE A 267 -12.79 2.55 25.05
N ASN A 268 -12.28 3.42 25.93
CA ASN A 268 -12.88 3.71 27.21
C ASN A 268 -13.78 4.96 27.18
N GLU A 269 -13.94 5.59 26.02
CA GLU A 269 -14.82 6.74 25.81
C GLU A 269 -16.17 6.36 25.19
N ASP A 270 -16.35 5.08 24.87
CA ASP A 270 -17.65 4.43 24.67
C ASP A 270 -18.43 4.42 26.00
N LEU A 271 -19.10 5.53 26.32
CA LEU A 271 -19.71 5.79 27.63
C LEU A 271 -20.98 4.99 27.85
N ASP A 272 -21.69 4.64 26.78
CA ASP A 272 -22.94 3.87 26.86
C ASP A 272 -22.76 2.36 26.63
N GLU A 273 -21.52 1.92 26.36
CA GLU A 273 -21.08 0.55 26.13
C GLU A 273 -21.80 -0.13 24.95
N ASP A 274 -22.15 0.64 23.90
CA ASP A 274 -22.77 0.11 22.68
C ASP A 274 -21.75 -0.42 21.65
N GLY A 275 -20.46 -0.17 21.88
CA GLY A 275 -19.35 -0.58 21.04
C GLY A 275 -18.99 0.41 19.92
N ASP A 276 -19.44 1.66 20.00
CA ASP A 276 -19.19 2.70 19.00
C ASP A 276 -18.86 4.07 19.64
N PRO A 277 -17.59 4.33 20.03
CA PRO A 277 -17.19 5.57 20.72
C PRO A 277 -17.42 6.83 19.86
N ARG A 278 -17.61 6.69 18.55
CA ARG A 278 -17.84 7.81 17.62
C ARG A 278 -19.17 8.53 17.83
N ASN A 279 -20.06 7.95 18.63
CA ASN A 279 -21.40 8.49 18.86
C ASN A 279 -21.58 9.15 20.25
N ASP A 280 -20.56 9.05 21.11
CA ASP A 280 -20.55 9.62 22.46
C ASP A 280 -20.02 11.05 22.46
N ASP A 281 -20.82 11.98 22.96
CA ASP A 281 -20.51 13.42 23.07
C ASP A 281 -21.06 13.91 24.42
N SER A 282 -20.16 14.00 25.40
CA SER A 282 -20.51 14.18 26.80
C SER A 282 -20.90 15.62 27.15
N ASP A 283 -20.36 16.60 26.42
CA ASP A 283 -20.55 18.03 26.66
C ASP A 283 -21.52 18.69 25.65
N ASN A 284 -21.91 17.94 24.61
CA ASN A 284 -22.85 18.29 23.54
C ASN A 284 -22.37 19.44 22.64
N ASP A 285 -21.06 19.53 22.37
CA ASP A 285 -20.49 20.51 21.46
C ASP A 285 -20.48 20.05 19.98
N GLY A 286 -20.70 18.76 19.75
CA GLY A 286 -20.76 18.13 18.43
C GLY A 286 -19.47 17.45 17.97
N ILE A 287 -18.43 17.39 18.80
CA ILE A 287 -17.23 16.59 18.60
C ILE A 287 -17.39 15.31 19.46
N PRO A 288 -17.21 14.10 18.91
CA PRO A 288 -17.17 12.88 19.72
C PRO A 288 -16.06 12.95 20.76
N ASN A 289 -16.27 12.35 21.95
CA ASN A 289 -15.30 12.44 23.06
C ASN A 289 -13.89 12.03 22.62
N TYR A 290 -13.75 10.95 21.85
CA TYR A 290 -12.45 10.45 21.38
C TYR A 290 -11.67 11.38 20.45
N LEU A 291 -12.27 12.50 20.05
CA LEU A 291 -11.64 13.53 19.23
C LEU A 291 -11.63 14.90 19.95
N ASP A 292 -11.92 14.94 21.26
CA ASP A 292 -12.13 16.15 22.04
C ASP A 292 -11.31 16.18 23.34
N GLU A 293 -10.12 16.79 23.29
CA GLU A 293 -9.18 16.93 24.42
C GLU A 293 -9.81 17.55 25.69
N ASP A 294 -10.92 18.30 25.57
CA ASP A 294 -11.61 18.89 26.72
C ASP A 294 -12.60 17.91 27.42
N SER A 295 -12.90 16.75 26.80
CA SER A 295 -13.89 15.73 27.22
C SER A 295 -13.28 14.55 27.99
N THR A 296 -12.76 14.82 29.19
CA THR A 296 -12.04 13.80 29.99
C THR A 296 -12.92 12.80 30.76
N VAL A 297 -13.92 12.19 30.13
CA VAL A 297 -14.84 11.22 30.75
C VAL A 297 -14.56 9.81 30.25
N SER A 298 -14.63 8.83 31.15
CA SER A 298 -14.35 7.42 30.81
C SER A 298 -15.42 6.49 31.38
N ASN A 299 -15.65 5.36 30.68
CA ASN A 299 -16.45 4.24 31.15
C ASN A 299 -15.74 3.37 32.22
N LEU A 300 -14.47 3.66 32.54
CA LEU A 300 -13.71 3.01 33.61
C LEU A 300 -13.81 3.79 34.94
N ASP A 301 -14.74 3.36 35.82
CA ASP A 301 -14.85 3.81 37.22
C ASP A 301 -13.67 3.39 38.14
#